data_AF-A0A496SG81-F1
#
_entry.id   AF-A0A496SG81-F1
#
_cell.length_a   1.000
_cell.length_b   1.000
_cell.length_c   1.000
_cell.angle_alpha   90.00
_cell.angle_beta   90.00
_cell.angle_gamma   90.00
#
_symmetry.space_group_name_H-M   'P 1'
#
loop_
_entity.id
_entity.type
_entity.pdbx_description
1 polymer ?
#
loop_
_entity_poly.entity_id
_entity_poly.type
_entity_poly.pdbx_seq_one_letter_code
_entity_poly.pdbx_strand_id
1 'polypeptide(L)' 'MRVRPFRGVRYDPHKVEIADVVAPPYDIISSELKEELLERSPFNVVRLILPEGYRRAALLWRSWLEEGVLLREE' A
#
# COMPACT_ATOMS: atom_id res chain seq x y z
N MET A 1 9.93 -7.22 -31.18
CA MET A 1 9.76 -6.84 -29.75
C MET A 1 8.65 -7.71 -29.16
N ARG A 2 8.91 -8.49 -28.11
CA ARG A 2 7.90 -9.32 -27.42
C ARG A 2 7.53 -8.62 -26.12
N VAL A 3 6.26 -8.26 -25.94
CA VAL A 3 5.71 -7.72 -24.68
C VAL A 3 5.14 -8.88 -23.88
N ARG A 4 5.41 -8.92 -22.57
CA ARG A 4 4.86 -9.90 -21.63
C ARG A 4 4.11 -9.15 -20.52
N PRO A 5 2.97 -9.66 -20.03
CA PRO A 5 2.28 -9.06 -18.89
C PRO A 5 3.19 -9.09 -17.67
N PHE A 6 3.14 -8.03 -16.86
CA PHE A 6 3.72 -8.06 -15.53
C PHE A 6 2.67 -8.61 -14.57
N ARG A 7 3.10 -9.41 -13.58
CA ARG A 7 2.22 -9.86 -12.50
C ARG A 7 2.10 -8.75 -11.48
N GLY A 8 0.93 -8.14 -11.40
CA GLY A 8 0.66 -7.05 -10.47
C GLY A 8 0.53 -7.52 -9.02
N VAL A 9 0.56 -6.55 -8.12
CA VAL A 9 0.10 -6.71 -6.74
C VAL A 9 -1.01 -5.69 -6.52
N ARG A 10 -2.15 -6.14 -5.98
CA ARG A 10 -3.34 -5.32 -5.76
C ARG A 10 -3.94 -5.58 -4.38
N TYR A 11 -4.69 -4.64 -3.84
CA TYR A 11 -5.48 -4.87 -2.64
C TYR A 11 -6.57 -5.93 -2.88
N ASP A 12 -6.87 -6.70 -1.84
CA ASP A 12 -8.06 -7.55 -1.80
C ASP A 12 -9.30 -6.71 -1.43
N PRO A 13 -10.26 -6.51 -2.35
CA PRO A 13 -11.47 -5.73 -2.06
C PRO A 13 -12.37 -6.39 -0.99
N HIS A 14 -12.12 -7.66 -0.62
CA HIS A 14 -12.83 -8.30 0.49
C HIS A 14 -12.25 -7.97 1.87
N LYS A 15 -11.05 -7.38 1.94
CA LYS A 15 -10.38 -7.05 3.21
C LYS A 15 -10.30 -5.56 3.48
N VAL A 16 -10.41 -4.74 2.45
CA VAL A 16 -10.29 -3.28 2.57
C VAL A 16 -11.27 -2.58 1.65
N GLU A 17 -11.74 -1.42 2.10
CA GLU A 17 -12.37 -0.44 1.23
C GLU A 17 -11.27 0.36 0.51
N ILE A 18 -11.26 0.33 -0.82
CA ILE A 18 -10.16 0.91 -1.62
C ILE A 18 -9.97 2.41 -1.33
N ALA A 19 -11.07 3.14 -1.09
CA ALA A 19 -11.02 4.57 -0.78
C ALA A 19 -10.25 4.90 0.51
N ASP A 20 -10.17 3.94 1.45
CA ASP A 20 -9.51 4.14 2.74
C ASP A 20 -8.02 3.79 2.71
N VAL A 21 -7.58 3.04 1.71
CA VAL A 21 -6.20 2.51 1.62
C VAL A 21 -5.33 3.19 0.57
N VAL A 22 -5.89 4.05 -0.27
CA VAL A 22 -5.13 4.84 -1.24
C VAL A 22 -4.62 6.14 -0.63
N ALA A 23 -3.62 6.72 -1.28
CA ALA A 23 -3.03 8.01 -0.95
C ALA A 23 -2.79 8.81 -2.24
N PRO A 24 -2.75 10.14 -2.17
CA PRO A 24 -2.25 10.94 -3.27
C PRO A 24 -0.75 10.65 -3.53
N PRO A 25 -0.18 11.17 -4.63
CA PRO A 25 1.26 11.12 -4.88
C PRO A 25 2.08 11.62 -3.68
N TYR A 26 3.18 10.94 -3.36
CA TYR A 26 3.93 11.17 -2.12
C TYR A 26 4.56 12.56 -2.01
N ASP A 27 4.80 13.22 -3.13
CA ASP A 27 5.39 14.55 -3.25
C ASP A 27 4.45 15.68 -2.82
N ILE A 28 3.15 15.40 -2.74
CA ILE A 28 2.14 16.38 -2.29
C ILE A 28 1.56 16.05 -0.91
N ILE A 29 2.07 15.02 -0.23
CA ILE A 29 1.61 14.63 1.12
C ILE A 29 2.32 15.49 2.17
N SER A 30 1.56 16.33 2.88
CA SER A 30 2.05 17.02 4.09
C SER A 30 2.14 16.07 5.29
N SER A 31 2.81 16.50 6.36
CA SER A 31 2.90 15.72 7.61
C SER A 31 1.52 15.47 8.21
N GLU A 32 0.65 16.48 8.22
CA GLU A 32 -0.71 16.41 8.76
C GLU A 32 -1.57 15.45 7.92
N LEU A 33 -1.52 15.56 6.60
CA LEU A 33 -2.23 14.63 5.71
C LEU A 33 -1.71 13.20 5.85
N LYS A 34 -0.39 13.02 6.07
CA LYS A 34 0.17 11.69 6.34
C LYS A 34 -0.42 11.10 7.62
N GLU A 35 -0.53 11.88 8.70
CA GLU A 35 -1.15 11.43 9.95
C GLU A 35 -2.61 11.03 9.73
N GLU A 36 -3.40 11.86 9.04
CA GLU A 36 -4.80 11.54 8.69
C GLU A 36 -4.91 10.23 7.88
N LEU A 37 -4.03 10.01 6.90
CA LEU A 37 -4.01 8.78 6.09
C LEU A 37 -3.60 7.56 6.92
N LEU A 38 -2.69 7.73 7.88
CA LEU A 38 -2.28 6.66 8.80
C LEU A 38 -3.42 6.27 9.75
N GLU A 39 -4.20 7.23 10.21
CA GLU A 39 -5.38 7.00 11.05
C GLU A 39 -6.56 6.40 10.28
N ARG A 40 -6.73 6.79 9.01
CA ARG A 40 -7.83 6.31 8.16
C ARG A 40 -7.83 4.80 7.99
N SER A 41 -6.66 4.18 7.84
CA SER A 41 -6.56 2.73 7.72
C SER A 41 -5.20 2.17 8.17
N PRO A 42 -5.17 1.03 8.87
CA PRO A 42 -3.93 0.30 9.14
C PRO A 42 -3.25 -0.19 7.85
N PHE A 43 -3.99 -0.29 6.73
CA PHE A 43 -3.50 -0.77 5.44
C PHE A 43 -3.29 0.35 4.41
N ASN A 44 -3.34 1.62 4.83
CA ASN A 44 -3.12 2.73 3.90
C ASN A 44 -1.72 2.69 3.29
N VAL A 45 -1.65 2.79 1.96
CA VAL A 45 -0.44 2.66 1.15
C VAL A 45 0.64 3.69 1.52
N VAL A 46 0.27 4.81 2.19
CA VAL A 46 1.22 5.81 2.71
C VAL A 46 2.29 5.18 3.60
N ARG A 47 1.97 4.08 4.30
CA ARG A 47 2.90 3.29 5.12
C ARG A 47 4.03 2.65 4.31
N LEU A 48 3.83 2.45 3.01
CA LEU A 48 4.79 1.85 2.08
C LEU A 48 5.46 2.89 1.18
N ILE A 49 4.73 3.91 0.71
CA ILE A 49 5.26 4.90 -0.24
C ILE A 49 5.96 6.08 0.45
N LEU A 50 5.61 6.39 1.70
CA LEU A 50 6.26 7.43 2.50
C LEU A 50 6.59 6.94 3.92
N PRO A 51 7.39 5.86 4.04
CA PRO A 51 7.64 5.20 5.33
C PRO A 51 8.61 6.00 6.21
N GLU A 52 8.52 5.80 7.53
CA GLU A 52 9.55 6.26 8.49
C GLU A 52 10.89 5.52 8.30
N GLY A 53 10.86 4.33 7.69
CA GLY A 53 12.06 3.58 7.35
C GLY A 53 11.76 2.38 6.45
N TYR A 54 12.64 2.14 5.47
CA TYR A 54 12.45 1.09 4.45
C TYR A 54 12.35 -0.33 5.02
N ARG A 55 13.04 -0.62 6.14
CA ARG A 55 12.93 -1.92 6.81
C ARG A 55 11.51 -2.17 7.32
N ARG A 56 10.88 -1.15 7.91
CA ARG A 56 9.49 -1.24 8.41
C ARG A 56 8.51 -1.43 7.24
N ALA A 57 8.69 -0.67 6.15
CA ALA A 57 7.90 -0.83 4.94
C ALA A 57 8.01 -2.25 4.35
N ALA A 58 9.21 -2.82 4.30
CA ALA A 58 9.43 -4.17 3.80
C ALA A 58 8.76 -5.25 4.66
N LEU A 59 8.71 -5.06 5.99
CA LEU A 59 7.99 -5.95 6.90
C LEU A 59 6.49 -5.86 6.71
N LEU A 60 5.94 -4.64 6.63
CA LEU A 60 4.51 -4.41 6.38
C LEU A 60 4.08 -4.99 5.02
N TRP A 61 4.87 -4.75 3.98
CA TRP A 61 4.62 -5.32 2.65
C TRP A 61 4.49 -6.86 2.69
N ARG A 62 5.39 -7.53 3.40
CA ARG A 62 5.35 -9.00 3.54
C ARG A 62 4.15 -9.46 4.36
N SER A 63 3.88 -8.82 5.49
CA SER A 63 2.72 -9.16 6.33
C SER A 63 1.42 -8.96 5.55
N TRP A 64 1.28 -7.88 4.78
CA TRP A 64 0.06 -7.65 3.98
C TRP A 64 -0.13 -8.70 2.87
N LEU A 65 0.95 -9.21 2.28
CA LEU A 65 0.90 -10.32 1.34
C LEU A 65 0.51 -11.64 2.03
N GLU A 66 1.14 -11.95 3.17
CA GLU A 66 0.89 -13.16 3.96
C GLU A 66 -0.54 -13.20 4.53
N GLU A 67 -1.02 -12.05 4.99
CA GLU A 67 -2.38 -11.85 5.49
C GLU A 67 -3.39 -11.73 4.34
N GLY A 68 -2.98 -11.69 3.08
CA GLY A 68 -3.86 -11.57 1.92
C GLY A 68 -4.58 -10.22 1.78
N VAL A 69 -4.09 -9.18 2.47
CA VAL A 69 -4.52 -7.78 2.25
C VAL A 69 -4.06 -7.32 0.87
N LEU A 70 -2.86 -7.74 0.48
CA LEU A 70 -2.33 -7.63 -0.87
C LEU A 70 -2.33 -9.01 -1.53
N LEU A 71 -2.79 -9.06 -2.77
CA LEU A 71 -2.82 -10.25 -3.62
C LEU A 71 -1.86 -10.07 -4.78
N ARG A 72 -1.09 -11.11 -5.08
CA ARG A 72 -0.22 -11.16 -6.26
C ARG A 72 -0.92 -11.93 -7.38
N GLU A 73 -0.87 -11.39 -8.58
CA GLU A 73 -1.41 -12.06 -9.77
C GLU A 73 -0.54 -13.26 -10.19
N GLU A 74 -1.20 -14.29 -10.74
CA GLU A 74 -0.58 -15.52 -11.24
C GLU A 74 0.06 -15.41 -12.63
#